data_AF-J9DCF1-F1
#
_entry.id   AF-J9DCF1-F1
#
_cell.length_a   1.000
_cell.length_b   1.000
_cell.length_c   1.000
_cell.angle_alpha   90.00
_cell.angle_beta   90.00
_cell.angle_gamma   90.00
#
_symmetry.space_group_name_H-M   'P 1'
#
loop_
_entity.id
_entity.type
_entity.pdbx_description
1 polymer ?
#
loop_
_entity_poly.entity_id
_entity_poly.type
_entity_poly.pdbx_seq_one_letter_code
_entity_poly.pdbx_strand_id
1 'polypeptide(L)'
;MKTTTNLLAGLLAAATLAVTTEASFAQGMCQQLWVERNSIYKANGYCFKTRRAIAYFGNAGCVYEYEGAVPLSRRERARIGQIRAMERDYGCR
;
A
#
# COMPACT_ATOMS: atom_id res chain seq x y z
N MET A 1 -30.15 -29.20 59.62
CA MET A 1 -30.38 -27.86 59.04
C MET A 1 -29.07 -27.30 58.50
N LYS A 2 -28.87 -27.26 57.18
CA LYS A 2 -28.11 -26.22 56.44
C LYS A 2 -28.59 -26.22 54.98
N THR A 3 -29.61 -25.42 54.70
CA THR A 3 -29.81 -24.69 53.45
C THR A 3 -28.61 -23.72 53.26
N THR A 4 -28.13 -23.31 52.09
CA THR A 4 -28.79 -22.66 50.94
C THR A 4 -27.82 -22.56 49.74
N THR A 5 -28.38 -22.58 48.53
CA THR A 5 -27.87 -22.17 47.21
C THR A 5 -27.26 -20.76 47.17
N ASN A 6 -26.35 -20.46 46.22
CA ASN A 6 -26.21 -19.17 45.50
C ASN A 6 -25.14 -19.30 44.38
N LEU A 7 -25.50 -19.30 43.09
CA LEU A 7 -25.85 -18.20 42.17
C LEU A 7 -24.66 -17.81 41.28
N LEU A 8 -24.93 -17.89 39.97
CA LEU A 8 -24.07 -17.54 38.85
C LEU A 8 -23.59 -16.09 38.93
N ALA A 9 -22.29 -15.86 38.75
CA ALA A 9 -21.73 -14.55 38.41
C ALA A 9 -21.03 -14.68 37.06
N GLY A 10 -21.74 -14.31 36.00
CA GLY A 10 -21.16 -14.17 34.66
C GLY A 10 -20.15 -13.01 34.63
N LEU A 11 -19.05 -13.22 33.93
CA LEU A 11 -18.31 -12.13 33.30
C LEU A 11 -18.36 -12.36 31.79
N LEU A 12 -19.18 -11.57 31.10
CA LEU A 12 -18.99 -11.32 29.68
C LEU A 12 -17.68 -10.55 29.52
N ALA A 13 -16.61 -11.22 29.13
CA ALA A 13 -15.44 -10.55 28.57
C ALA A 13 -15.74 -10.20 27.10
N ALA A 14 -16.57 -9.16 26.88
CA ALA A 14 -16.69 -8.54 25.57
C ALA A 14 -15.42 -7.72 25.33
N ALA A 15 -14.36 -8.38 24.85
CA ALA A 15 -13.17 -7.72 24.36
C ALA A 15 -13.57 -6.87 23.14
N THR A 16 -13.66 -5.56 23.35
CA THR A 16 -13.81 -4.59 22.27
C THR A 16 -12.56 -4.62 21.41
N LEU A 17 -12.63 -5.32 20.27
CA LEU A 17 -11.70 -5.16 19.16
C LEU A 17 -11.89 -3.75 18.61
N ALA A 18 -11.20 -2.77 19.19
CA ALA A 18 -11.03 -1.46 18.58
C ALA A 18 -10.17 -1.66 17.32
N VAL A 19 -10.82 -1.92 16.19
CA VAL A 19 -10.14 -2.06 14.91
C VAL A 19 -9.63 -0.68 14.51
N THR A 20 -8.31 -0.49 14.54
CA THR A 20 -7.62 0.68 13.99
C THR A 20 -7.62 0.57 12.45
N THR A 21 -8.73 0.91 11.80
CA THR A 21 -8.95 0.71 10.35
C THR A 21 -8.31 1.79 9.47
N GLU A 22 -8.16 3.02 9.96
CA GLU A 22 -7.81 4.16 9.10
C GLU A 22 -6.35 4.14 8.62
N ALA A 23 -5.41 3.90 9.54
CA ALA A 23 -3.99 3.79 9.20
C ALA A 23 -3.74 2.61 8.24
N SER A 24 -4.42 1.49 8.46
CA SER A 24 -4.29 0.28 7.63
C SER A 24 -4.79 0.50 6.20
N PHE A 25 -5.88 1.26 6.02
CA PHE A 25 -6.43 1.58 4.71
C PHE A 25 -5.51 2.51 3.90
N ALA A 26 -5.01 3.59 4.52
CA ALA A 26 -4.10 4.52 3.86
C ALA A 26 -2.80 3.83 3.40
N GLN A 27 -2.24 2.94 4.22
CA GLN A 27 -1.06 2.14 3.85
C GLN A 27 -1.34 1.21 2.66
N GLY A 28 -2.52 0.61 2.60
CA GLY A 28 -2.96 -0.19 1.46
C GLY A 28 -3.05 0.62 0.16
N MET A 29 -3.61 1.83 0.23
CA MET A 29 -3.68 2.75 -0.92
C MET A 29 -2.30 3.19 -1.39
N CYS A 30 -1.41 3.55 -0.46
CA CYS A 30 -0.04 3.93 -0.81
C CYS A 30 0.73 2.82 -1.52
N GLN A 31 0.57 1.57 -1.09
CA GLN A 31 1.16 0.44 -1.79
C GLN A 31 0.59 0.28 -3.19
N GLN A 32 -0.74 0.36 -3.37
CA GLN A 32 -1.39 0.22 -4.68
C GLN A 32 -0.95 1.32 -5.65
N LEU A 33 -0.94 2.57 -5.20
CA LEU A 33 -0.50 3.72 -5.99
C LEU A 33 0.98 3.60 -6.39
N TRP A 34 1.83 3.19 -5.45
CA TRP A 34 3.25 2.93 -5.73
C TRP A 34 3.40 1.82 -6.78
N VAL A 35 2.66 0.71 -6.65
CA VAL A 35 2.71 -0.39 -7.62
C VAL A 35 2.25 0.06 -9.00
N GLU A 36 1.16 0.81 -9.08
CA GLU A 36 0.62 1.30 -10.35
C GLU A 36 1.62 2.23 -11.06
N ARG A 37 2.15 3.23 -10.34
CA ARG A 37 3.13 4.18 -10.89
C ARG A 37 4.37 3.47 -11.40
N ASN A 38 4.91 2.53 -10.61
CA ASN A 38 6.12 1.81 -10.99
C ASN A 38 5.86 0.78 -12.11
N SER A 39 4.67 0.19 -12.18
CA SER A 39 4.30 -0.70 -13.30
C SER A 39 4.36 0.01 -14.65
N ILE A 40 3.96 1.29 -14.71
CA ILE A 40 4.09 2.12 -15.92
C ILE A 40 5.57 2.26 -16.32
N TYR A 41 6.45 2.57 -15.37
CA TYR A 41 7.89 2.66 -15.64
C TYR A 41 8.49 1.32 -16.07
N LYS A 42 8.10 0.21 -15.43
CA LYS A 42 8.56 -1.14 -15.78
C LYS A 42 8.16 -1.51 -17.21
N ALA A 43 6.91 -1.26 -17.57
CA ALA A 43 6.39 -1.54 -18.91
C ALA A 43 7.12 -0.77 -20.01
N ASN A 44 7.66 0.41 -19.67
CA ASN A 44 8.44 1.25 -20.58
C ASN A 44 9.96 1.06 -20.42
N GLY A 45 10.41 0.03 -19.71
CA GLY A 45 11.81 -0.40 -19.68
C GLY A 45 12.70 0.34 -18.69
N TYR A 46 12.15 0.96 -17.63
CA TYR A 46 12.97 1.60 -16.60
C TYR A 46 13.76 0.59 -15.76
N CYS A 47 15.04 0.89 -15.52
CA CYS A 47 15.91 0.16 -14.61
C CYS A 47 15.78 0.74 -13.20
N PHE A 48 15.12 -0.01 -12.31
CA PHE A 48 14.90 0.43 -10.93
C PHE A 48 16.21 0.43 -10.14
N LYS A 49 16.37 1.44 -9.27
CA LYS A 49 17.58 1.61 -8.44
C LYS A 49 17.39 1.28 -6.97
N THR A 50 16.14 1.29 -6.50
CA THR A 50 15.85 1.01 -5.08
C THR A 50 15.72 -0.49 -4.86
N ARG A 51 16.24 -0.99 -3.73
CA ARG A 51 16.13 -2.41 -3.36
C ARG A 51 14.67 -2.90 -3.37
N ARG A 52 13.74 -2.09 -2.87
CA ARG A 52 12.29 -2.39 -2.88
C ARG A 52 11.75 -2.59 -4.29
N ALA A 53 12.02 -1.67 -5.21
CA ALA A 53 11.52 -1.77 -6.58
C ALA A 53 12.19 -2.90 -7.36
N ILE A 54 13.49 -3.12 -7.18
CA ILE A 54 14.21 -4.25 -7.78
C ILE A 54 13.64 -5.57 -7.27
N ALA A 55 13.39 -5.70 -5.96
CA ALA A 55 12.81 -6.93 -5.39
C ALA A 55 11.38 -7.19 -5.88
N TYR A 56 10.56 -6.14 -6.07
CA TYR A 56 9.16 -6.28 -6.50
C TYR A 56 9.02 -6.50 -8.02
N PHE A 57 9.75 -5.76 -8.84
CA PHE A 57 9.58 -5.73 -10.30
C PHE A 57 10.72 -6.38 -11.09
N GLY A 58 11.91 -6.49 -10.48
CA GLY A 58 13.14 -6.91 -11.16
C GLY A 58 13.63 -5.93 -12.23
N ASN A 59 14.89 -6.11 -12.64
CA ASN A 59 15.52 -5.33 -13.72
C ASN A 59 15.82 -6.15 -14.97
N ALA A 60 15.38 -7.41 -15.03
CA ALA A 60 15.52 -8.20 -16.26
C ALA A 60 14.89 -7.44 -17.45
N GLY A 61 15.68 -7.26 -18.51
CA GLY A 61 15.25 -6.62 -19.76
C GLY A 61 14.98 -5.11 -19.70
N CYS A 62 15.38 -4.41 -18.64
CA CYS A 62 15.29 -2.95 -18.62
C CYS A 62 16.36 -2.32 -19.52
N VAL A 63 16.12 -1.07 -19.97
CA VAL A 63 16.94 -0.37 -20.96
C VAL A 63 17.25 1.08 -20.56
N TYR A 64 16.41 1.70 -19.73
CA TYR A 64 16.54 3.12 -19.37
C TYR A 64 16.96 3.28 -17.92
N GLU A 65 18.18 3.80 -17.70
CA GLU A 65 18.73 4.06 -16.36
C GLU A 65 18.18 5.33 -15.70
N TYR A 66 17.55 6.22 -16.45
CA TYR A 66 17.06 7.51 -15.97
C TYR A 66 15.55 7.61 -16.22
N GLU A 67 14.76 7.95 -15.20
CA GLU A 67 13.29 8.09 -15.34
C GLU A 67 12.92 9.07 -16.46
N GLY A 68 13.68 10.17 -16.62
CA GLY A 68 13.45 11.16 -17.67
C GLY A 68 13.72 10.67 -19.09
N ALA A 69 14.45 9.56 -19.25
CA ALA A 69 14.71 8.93 -20.55
C ALA A 69 13.64 7.90 -20.95
N VAL A 70 12.74 7.53 -20.02
CA VAL A 70 11.69 6.55 -20.27
C VAL A 70 10.67 7.11 -21.27
N PRO A 71 10.41 6.44 -22.41
CA PRO A 71 9.59 6.97 -23.49
C PRO A 71 8.08 6.87 -23.20
N LEU A 72 7.62 7.57 -22.17
CA LEU A 72 6.22 7.55 -21.76
C LEU A 72 5.32 8.22 -22.82
N SER A 73 4.12 7.70 -22.99
CA SER A 73 3.05 8.38 -23.72
C SER A 73 2.51 9.59 -22.96
N ARG A 74 1.75 10.45 -23.64
CA ARG A 74 1.04 11.57 -22.99
C ARG A 74 0.07 11.09 -21.91
N ARG A 75 -0.61 9.96 -22.14
CA ARG A 75 -1.58 9.38 -21.20
C ARG A 75 -0.90 8.85 -19.94
N GLU A 76 0.22 8.15 -20.09
CA GLU A 76 0.99 7.64 -18.95
C GLU A 76 1.56 8.77 -18.09
N ARG A 77 2.10 9.84 -18.71
CA ARG A 77 2.53 11.03 -17.96
C ARG A 77 1.38 11.65 -17.16
N ALA A 78 0.21 11.79 -17.78
CA ALA A 78 -0.97 12.30 -17.08
C ALA A 78 -1.37 11.39 -15.91
N ARG A 79 -1.36 10.06 -16.11
CA ARG A 79 -1.69 9.10 -15.06
C ARG A 79 -0.69 9.12 -13.90
N ILE A 80 0.61 9.17 -14.18
CA ILE A 80 1.65 9.33 -13.14
C ILE A 80 1.43 10.64 -12.36
N GLY A 81 1.05 11.73 -13.04
CA GLY A 81 0.71 12.99 -12.40
C GLY A 81 -0.47 12.86 -11.42
N GLN A 82 -1.55 12.17 -11.83
CA GLN A 82 -2.70 11.86 -10.98
C GLN A 82 -2.31 10.99 -9.78
N ILE A 83 -1.54 9.92 -10.01
CA ILE A 83 -1.07 9.03 -8.95
C ILE A 83 -0.24 9.80 -7.92
N ARG A 84 0.69 10.66 -8.36
CA ARG A 84 1.49 11.49 -7.45
C ARG A 84 0.63 12.46 -6.64
N ALA A 85 -0.49 12.93 -7.17
CA ALA A 85 -1.44 13.75 -6.40
C ALA A 85 -2.11 12.92 -5.31
N MET A 86 -2.66 11.75 -5.67
CA MET A 86 -3.25 10.83 -4.70
C MET A 86 -2.24 10.39 -3.63
N GLU A 87 -0.99 10.10 -3.99
CA GLU A 87 0.07 9.74 -3.04
C GLU A 87 0.31 10.85 -2.00
N ARG A 88 0.20 12.13 -2.39
CA ARG A 88 0.27 13.25 -1.45
C ARG A 88 -0.96 13.32 -0.54
N ASP A 89 -2.14 13.14 -1.11
CA ASP A 89 -3.41 13.19 -0.36
C ASP A 89 -3.51 12.08 0.68
N TYR A 90 -2.98 10.88 0.37
CA TYR A 90 -2.91 9.74 1.30
C TYR A 90 -1.67 9.78 2.22
N GLY A 91 -0.78 10.77 2.09
CA GLY A 91 0.41 10.90 2.94
C GLY A 91 1.43 9.76 2.78
N CYS A 92 1.56 9.23 1.56
CA CYS A 92 2.46 8.11 1.28
C CYS A 92 3.92 8.49 1.49
N ARG A 93 4.69 7.59 2.09
CA ARG A 93 6.12 7.75 2.41
C ARG A 93 6.99 6.80 1.61
#